data_AF-A0A6G4QV35-F1
#
_entry.id   AF-A0A6G4QV35-F1
#
_cell.length_a   1.000
_cell.length_b   1.000
_cell.length_c   1.000
_cell.angle_alpha   90.00
_cell.angle_beta   90.00
_cell.angle_gamma   90.00
#
_symmetry.space_group_name_H-M   'P 1'
#
loop_
_entity.id
_entity.type
_entity.pdbx_description
1 polymer ?
#
loop_
_entity_poly.entity_id
_entity_poly.type
_entity_poly.pdbx_seq_one_letter_code
_entity_poly.pdbx_strand_id
1 'polypeptide(L)'
;MPPPPTSSKPRIHRQAIEKLSRFACVDVVDGRQVERTLYFTFPGGARNRRCNVTFVDPENVPPFEGDQAWFLMELVVTKPWSYWRAVRQVGQPDA
;
A
#
# COMPACT_ATOMS: atom_id res chain seq x y z
N MET A 1 -36.34 11.92 11.33
CA MET A 1 -35.08 11.94 10.56
C MET A 1 -34.08 11.06 11.29
N PRO A 2 -33.55 9.97 10.70
CA PRO A 2 -32.51 9.19 11.35
C PRO A 2 -31.21 10.00 11.45
N PRO A 3 -30.36 9.78 12.47
CA PRO A 3 -29.10 10.49 12.60
C PRO A 3 -28.17 10.17 11.42
N PRO A 4 -27.29 11.11 11.02
CA PRO A 4 -26.28 10.83 10.00
C PRO A 4 -25.39 9.67 10.47
N PRO A 5 -24.93 8.79 9.58
CA PRO A 5 -24.00 7.74 9.96
C PRO A 5 -22.74 8.39 10.52
N THR A 6 -22.48 8.15 11.81
CA THR A 6 -21.23 8.58 12.45
C THR A 6 -20.06 7.96 11.70
N SER A 7 -19.18 8.80 11.16
CA SER A 7 -17.91 8.38 10.56
C SER A 7 -17.10 7.59 11.60
N SER A 8 -17.24 6.27 11.58
CA SER A 8 -16.44 5.39 12.41
C SER A 8 -15.01 5.49 11.90
N LYS A 9 -14.07 5.84 12.78
CA LYS A 9 -12.64 5.82 12.47
C LYS A 9 -12.28 4.46 11.81
N PRO A 10 -11.40 4.46 10.79
CA PRO A 10 -10.98 3.22 10.13
C PRO A 10 -10.41 2.26 11.17
N ARG A 11 -10.90 1.02 11.21
CA ARG A 11 -10.42 0.02 12.17
C ARG A 11 -9.23 -0.72 11.56
N ILE A 12 -8.11 -0.78 12.28
CA ILE A 12 -6.92 -1.53 11.84
C ILE A 12 -7.13 -3.00 12.24
N HIS A 13 -7.07 -3.90 11.28
CA HIS A 13 -7.25 -5.34 11.52
C HIS A 13 -5.93 -6.09 11.66
N ARG A 14 -4.89 -5.66 10.94
CA ARG A 14 -3.58 -6.31 10.93
C ARG A 14 -2.48 -5.28 10.71
N GLN A 15 -1.35 -5.49 11.37
CA GLN A 15 -0.10 -4.75 11.11
C GLN A 15 1.02 -5.76 10.83
N ALA A 16 1.93 -5.45 9.90
CA ALA A 16 3.09 -6.28 9.59
C ALA A 16 4.22 -5.42 9.00
N ILE A 17 5.47 -5.81 9.24
CA ILE A 17 6.62 -5.23 8.53
C ILE A 17 6.79 -6.03 7.24
N GLU A 18 6.68 -5.34 6.10
CA GLU A 18 6.71 -5.97 4.79
C GLU A 18 7.63 -5.19 3.85
N LYS A 19 8.30 -5.91 2.95
CA LYS A 19 9.11 -5.30 1.90
C LYS A 19 8.23 -4.97 0.70
N LEU A 20 8.06 -3.68 0.42
CA LEU A 20 7.33 -3.22 -0.77
C LEU A 20 8.27 -3.22 -1.98
N SER A 21 7.76 -3.68 -3.12
CA SER A 21 8.40 -3.54 -4.43
C SER A 21 7.61 -2.56 -5.30
N ARG A 22 8.29 -1.54 -5.83
CA ARG A 22 7.74 -0.49 -6.69
C ARG A 22 7.67 -0.97 -8.13
N PHE A 23 6.53 -0.74 -8.76
CA PHE A 23 6.37 -0.90 -10.21
C PHE A 23 6.06 0.46 -10.79
N ALA A 24 6.99 0.97 -11.60
CA ALA A 24 6.87 2.25 -12.29
C ALA A 24 6.92 2.06 -13.80
N CYS A 25 6.33 3.00 -14.53
CA CYS A 25 6.47 3.12 -15.97
C CYS A 25 6.99 4.51 -16.32
N VAL A 26 7.76 4.59 -17.40
CA VAL A 26 8.07 5.86 -18.04
C VAL A 26 6.94 6.18 -19.01
N ASP A 27 6.26 7.30 -18.77
CA ASP A 27 5.20 7.82 -19.62
C ASP A 27 5.70 9.08 -20.35
N VAL A 28 5.05 9.47 -21.45
CA VAL A 28 5.35 10.69 -22.19
C VAL A 28 4.15 11.62 -22.09
N VAL A 29 4.27 12.65 -21.24
CA VAL A 29 3.24 13.67 -21.05
C VAL A 29 3.77 14.97 -21.67
N ASP A 30 3.03 15.53 -22.63
CA ASP A 30 3.41 16.76 -23.36
C ASP A 30 4.82 16.73 -23.96
N GLY A 31 5.24 15.56 -24.47
CA GLY A 31 6.57 15.35 -25.05
C GLY A 31 7.71 15.25 -24.03
N ARG A 32 7.41 15.27 -22.72
CA ARG A 32 8.39 15.07 -21.65
C ARG A 32 8.23 13.66 -21.06
N GLN A 33 9.37 12.99 -20.84
CA GLN A 33 9.38 11.73 -20.12
C GLN A 33 9.12 11.97 -18.63
N VAL A 34 8.12 11.30 -18.08
CA VAL A 34 7.74 11.37 -16.67
C VAL A 34 7.68 9.94 -16.12
N GLU A 35 8.42 9.68 -15.05
CA GLU A 35 8.32 8.41 -14.34
C GLU A 35 7.09 8.42 -13.43
N ARG A 36 6.18 7.47 -13.64
CA ARG A 36 4.96 7.31 -12.84
C ARG A 36 4.98 5.97 -12.13
N THR A 37 4.82 5.99 -10.81
CA THR A 37 4.58 4.76 -10.06
C THR A 37 3.16 4.28 -10.31
N LEU A 38 3.01 3.02 -10.73
CA LEU A 38 1.73 2.38 -11.00
C LEU A 38 1.14 1.76 -9.74
N TYR A 39 1.92 0.91 -9.06
CA TYR A 39 1.51 0.22 -7.84
C TYR A 39 2.73 -0.35 -7.10
N PHE A 40 2.50 -0.77 -5.86
CA PHE A 40 3.46 -1.53 -5.07
C PHE A 40 2.96 -2.95 -4.81
N THR A 41 3.88 -3.88 -4.56
CA THR A 41 3.52 -5.24 -4.14
C THR A 41 4.30 -5.74 -2.93
N PHE A 42 3.70 -6.64 -2.16
CA PHE A 42 4.36 -7.39 -1.07
C PHE A 42 3.69 -8.75 -0.84
N PRO A 43 4.39 -9.76 -0.26
CA PRO A 43 3.86 -11.11 -0.17
C PRO A 43 2.83 -11.32 0.96
N GLY A 44 2.96 -10.65 2.11
CA GLY A 44 2.25 -11.03 3.34
C GLY A 44 0.76 -10.69 3.45
N GLY A 45 0.17 -10.03 2.45
CA GLY A 45 -1.20 -9.49 2.55
C GLY A 45 -2.33 -10.44 2.13
N ALA A 46 -2.06 -11.46 1.30
CA ALA A 46 -3.10 -12.31 0.71
C ALA A 46 -3.02 -13.75 1.24
N ARG A 47 -4.19 -14.32 1.57
CA ARG A 47 -4.37 -15.76 1.86
C ARG A 47 -4.80 -16.55 0.61
N ASN A 48 -4.61 -15.97 -0.59
CA ASN A 48 -5.09 -16.56 -1.83
C ASN A 48 -4.04 -17.52 -2.41
N ARG A 49 -4.42 -18.79 -2.60
CA ARG A 49 -3.53 -19.86 -3.10
C ARG A 49 -2.98 -19.62 -4.52
N ARG A 50 -3.61 -18.73 -5.30
CA ARG A 50 -3.23 -18.43 -6.70
C ARG A 50 -2.40 -17.15 -6.87
N CYS A 51 -2.34 -16.29 -5.85
CA CYS A 51 -1.60 -15.04 -5.93
C CYS A 51 -0.84 -14.82 -4.63
N ASN A 52 0.49 -14.88 -4.72
CA ASN A 52 1.39 -14.81 -3.57
C ASN A 52 1.76 -13.36 -3.22
N VAL A 53 1.11 -12.37 -3.84
CA VAL A 53 1.39 -10.95 -3.64
C VAL A 53 0.10 -10.17 -3.44
N THR A 54 0.24 -9.06 -2.73
CA THR A 54 -0.81 -8.08 -2.49
C THR A 54 -0.41 -6.78 -3.15
N PHE A 55 -1.36 -6.15 -3.83
CA PHE A 55 -1.18 -4.87 -4.51
C PHE A 55 -1.53 -3.73 -3.56
N VAL A 56 -0.79 -2.64 -3.63
CA VAL A 56 -1.00 -1.42 -2.85
C VAL A 56 -0.93 -0.23 -3.78
N ASP A 57 -1.93 0.64 -3.71
CA ASP A 57 -1.98 1.86 -4.49
C ASP A 57 -0.87 2.84 -4.06
N PRO A 58 -0.28 3.60 -5.00
CA PRO A 58 0.80 4.52 -4.66
C PRO A 58 0.42 5.60 -3.66
N GLU A 59 -0.85 6.02 -3.65
CA GLU A 59 -1.38 7.02 -2.71
C GLU A 59 -1.35 6.56 -1.25
N ASN A 60 -1.30 5.23 -1.03
CA ASN A 60 -1.24 4.63 0.29
C ASN A 60 0.20 4.35 0.76
N VAL A 61 1.20 4.81 0.01
CA VAL A 61 2.63 4.60 0.32
C VAL A 61 3.35 5.94 0.41
N PRO A 62 3.99 6.28 1.55
CA PRO A 62 4.82 7.47 1.64
C PRO A 62 5.95 7.45 0.60
N PRO A 63 6.38 8.62 0.09
CA PRO A 63 7.48 8.69 -0.86
C PRO A 63 8.77 8.14 -0.24
N PHE A 64 9.54 7.39 -1.03
CA PHE A 64 10.84 6.86 -0.64
C PHE A 64 11.75 6.74 -1.87
N GLU A 65 13.06 6.64 -1.63
CA GLU A 65 14.06 6.49 -2.68
C GLU A 65 14.28 5.03 -3.04
N GLY A 66 14.41 4.76 -4.35
CA GLY A 66 14.66 3.42 -4.91
C GLY A 66 13.38 2.62 -5.19
N ASP A 67 13.57 1.36 -5.57
CA ASP A 67 12.48 0.47 -6.00
C ASP A 67 11.96 -0.44 -4.89
N GLN A 68 12.70 -0.59 -3.80
CA GLN A 68 12.32 -1.46 -2.70
C GLN A 68 12.64 -0.84 -1.35
N ALA A 69 11.69 -0.91 -0.43
CA ALA A 69 11.88 -0.48 0.94
C ALA A 69 10.98 -1.26 1.90
N TRP A 70 11.38 -1.31 3.16
CA TRP A 70 10.61 -1.94 4.23
C TRP A 70 9.66 -0.94 4.85
N PHE A 71 8.41 -1.36 5.05
CA PHE A 71 7.37 -0.54 5.62
C PHE A 71 6.60 -1.27 6.70
N LEU A 72 6.16 -0.52 7.71
CA LEU A 72 5.08 -0.97 8.58
C LEU A 72 3.76 -0.82 7.83
N MET A 73 3.20 -1.95 7.42
CA MET A 73 1.94 -2.05 6.68
C MET A 73 0.76 -2.26 7.64
N GLU A 74 -0.38 -1.64 7.32
CA GLU A 74 -1.65 -1.79 8.03
C GLU A 74 -2.76 -2.20 7.08
N LEU A 75 -3.54 -3.22 7.47
CA LEU A 75 -4.81 -3.56 6.84
C LEU A 75 -5.92 -2.74 7.50
N VAL A 76 -6.39 -1.73 6.76
CA VAL A 76 -7.48 -0.85 7.16
C VAL A 76 -8.81 -1.45 6.75
N VAL A 77 -9.67 -1.73 7.73
CA VAL A 77 -11.03 -2.24 7.51
C VAL A 77 -11.98 -1.07 7.39
N THR A 78 -12.44 -0.84 6.17
CA THR A 78 -13.51 0.11 5.84
C THR A 78 -14.54 -0.56 4.93
N LYS A 79 -15.69 0.09 4.75
CA LYS A 79 -16.71 -0.31 3.77
C LYS A 79 -16.56 0.56 2.50
N PRO A 80 -16.74 0.00 1.29
CA PRO A 80 -17.09 -1.39 1.01
C PRO A 80 -15.91 -2.38 1.05
N TRP A 81 -14.66 -1.93 0.95
CA TRP A 81 -13.48 -2.79 0.84
C TRP A 81 -12.39 -2.42 1.84
N SER A 82 -11.76 -3.42 2.45
CA SER A 82 -10.54 -3.21 3.24
C SER A 82 -9.34 -3.03 2.32
N TYR A 83 -8.37 -2.21 2.73
CA TYR A 83 -7.18 -1.93 1.92
C TYR A 83 -5.92 -1.89 2.78
N TRP A 84 -4.78 -2.15 2.15
CA TRP A 84 -3.48 -2.04 2.80
C TRP A 84 -2.90 -0.64 2.61
N ARG A 85 -2.26 -0.10 3.65
CA ARG A 85 -1.49 1.15 3.58
C ARG A 85 -0.15 1.02 4.27
N ALA A 86 0.84 1.74 3.80
CA ALA A 86 2.11 1.88 4.48
C ALA A 86 2.04 3.07 5.45
N VAL A 87 2.37 2.84 6.72
CA VAL A 87 2.32 3.88 7.77
C VAL A 87 3.62 4.66 7.82
N ARG A 88 4.75 3.95 7.78
CA ARG A 88 6.09 4.53 7.82
C ARG A 88 7.11 3.57 7.23
N GLN A 89 8.15 4.14 6.63
CA GLN A 89 9.35 3.39 6.26
C GLN A 89 10.07 2.94 7.54
N VAL A 90 10.57 1.71 7.53
CA VAL A 90 11.36 1.13 8.62
C VAL A 90 12.67 0.60 8.05
N GLY A 91 13.65 0.37 8.94
CA GLY A 91 14.82 -0.43 8.59
C GLY A 91 14.43 -1.86 8.24
N GLN A 92 15.33 -2.57 7.56
CA GLN A 92 15.17 -4.02 7.40
C GLN A 92 15.02 -4.65 8.79
N PRO A 93 14.00 -5.49 9.02
CA PRO A 93 13.86 -6.17 10.30
C PRO A 93 15.07 -7.08 10.53
N ASP A 94 15.68 -6.99 11.70
CA ASP A 94 16.73 -7.90 12.13
C ASP A 94 16.15 -9.34 12.17
N ALA A 95 16.85 -10.27 11.53
CA ALA A 95 16.43 -11.66 11.33
C ALA A 95 16.41 -12.48 12.63
#